data_AF-A0A1Q3AW95-F1
#
_entry.id   AF-A0A1Q3AW95-F1
#
_cell.length_a   1.000
_cell.length_b   1.000
_cell.length_c   1.000
_cell.angle_alpha   90.00
_cell.angle_beta   90.00
_cell.angle_gamma   90.00
#
_symmetry.space_group_name_H-M   'P 1'
#
loop_
_entity.id
_entity.type
_entity.pdbx_description
1 polymer ?
#
loop_
_entity_poly.entity_id
_entity_poly.type
_entity_poly.pdbx_seq_one_letter_code
_entity_poly.pdbx_strand_id
1 'polypeptide(L)'
;LLEVSYEGTNQVKESKISMLVHEYELFLMHDNESISDMFTRFTTIINSLKNLGKSYHNQKLVRKILRCLPKIWTPKVTAIEEAKDLSTLPLEQLLGSLMTHETTIKNHEHVKAKKKKTIALKASKEDSESDATWDDSDPSSSEEEESDEEVVNLALMAMEEDASEDESDIEVQFSFDELQNAYEKLYVEYENVCLKNKSLKK
;
A
#
# COMPACT_ATOMS: atom_id res chain seq x y z
N LEU A 1 31.67 37.74 -23.74
CA LEU A 1 32.32 36.41 -23.74
C LEU A 1 32.18 35.67 -22.39
N LEU A 2 31.14 35.91 -21.58
CA LEU A 2 30.94 35.23 -20.28
C LEU A 2 29.64 34.43 -20.19
N GLU A 3 28.87 34.34 -21.27
CA GLU A 3 27.55 33.71 -21.25
C GLU A 3 27.61 32.18 -21.42
N VAL A 4 28.69 31.66 -22.02
CA VAL A 4 28.78 30.24 -22.42
C VAL A 4 29.20 29.30 -21.28
N SER A 5 29.77 29.80 -20.18
CA SER A 5 30.16 28.95 -19.04
C SER A 5 29.05 28.75 -17.99
N TYR A 6 28.01 29.59 -17.99
CA TYR A 6 26.92 29.49 -17.01
C TYR A 6 25.80 28.53 -17.46
N GLU A 7 25.50 28.52 -18.77
CA GLU A 7 24.52 27.61 -19.37
C GLU A 7 24.86 26.13 -19.11
N GLY A 8 26.16 25.76 -19.18
CA GLY A 8 26.62 24.39 -18.95
C GLY A 8 26.49 23.94 -17.50
N THR A 9 26.79 24.81 -16.53
CA THR A 9 26.64 24.46 -15.09
C THR A 9 25.18 24.31 -14.69
N ASN A 10 24.29 25.14 -15.25
CA ASN A 10 22.86 25.05 -14.98
C ASN A 10 22.23 23.87 -15.70
N GLN A 11 22.56 23.64 -16.97
CA GLN A 11 22.04 22.50 -17.72
C GLN A 11 22.46 21.15 -17.11
N VAL A 12 23.71 21.03 -16.66
CA VAL A 12 24.19 19.82 -15.97
C VAL A 12 23.45 19.64 -14.63
N LYS A 13 23.20 20.73 -13.89
CA LYS A 13 22.44 20.69 -12.64
C LYS A 13 21.01 20.22 -12.86
N GLU A 14 20.31 20.81 -13.83
CA GLU A 14 18.93 20.43 -14.19
C GLU A 14 18.84 18.97 -14.65
N SER A 15 19.79 18.52 -15.48
CA SER A 15 19.86 17.12 -15.90
C SER A 15 20.01 16.17 -14.70
N LYS A 16 20.88 16.51 -13.74
CA LYS A 16 21.06 15.72 -12.51
C LYS A 16 19.82 15.72 -11.62
N ILE A 17 19.13 16.85 -11.50
CA ILE A 17 17.84 16.93 -10.79
C ILE A 17 16.83 16.02 -11.47
N SER A 18 16.70 16.09 -12.79
CA SER A 18 15.77 15.26 -13.56
C SER A 18 16.01 13.76 -13.34
N MET A 19 17.27 13.32 -13.39
CA MET A 19 17.63 11.92 -13.11
C MET A 19 17.24 11.48 -11.70
N LEU A 20 17.55 12.29 -10.68
CA LEU A 20 17.23 11.96 -9.28
C LEU A 20 15.73 12.02 -9.00
N VAL A 21 15.00 12.91 -9.67
CA VAL A 21 13.52 12.96 -9.60
C VAL A 21 12.94 11.68 -10.18
N HIS A 22 13.44 11.23 -11.33
CA HIS A 22 13.01 9.98 -11.93
C HIS A 22 13.30 8.77 -11.03
N GLU A 23 14.49 8.72 -10.43
CA GLU A 23 14.85 7.68 -9.46
C GLU A 23 13.92 7.71 -8.22
N TYR A 24 13.60 8.91 -7.72
CA TYR A 24 12.62 9.09 -6.65
C TYR A 24 11.22 8.61 -7.07
N GLU A 25 10.74 8.97 -8.26
CA GLU A 25 9.41 8.61 -8.75
C GLU A 25 9.24 7.10 -8.91
N LEU A 26 10.25 6.42 -9.46
CA LEU A 26 10.27 4.97 -9.63
C LEU A 26 10.74 4.20 -8.39
N PHE A 27 11.08 4.90 -7.32
CA PHE A 27 11.57 4.27 -6.10
C PHE A 27 10.56 3.25 -5.57
N LEU A 28 11.05 2.03 -5.32
CA LEU A 28 10.34 0.91 -4.70
C LEU A 28 11.30 0.15 -3.79
N MET A 29 10.74 -0.55 -2.80
CA MET A 29 11.50 -1.52 -2.01
C MET A 29 11.87 -2.73 -2.84
N HIS A 30 13.09 -3.24 -2.71
CA HIS A 30 13.52 -4.47 -3.38
C HIS A 30 13.18 -5.73 -2.55
N ASP A 31 13.06 -6.89 -3.20
CA ASP A 31 12.59 -8.13 -2.55
C ASP A 31 13.51 -8.64 -1.42
N ASN A 32 14.82 -8.42 -1.54
CA ASN A 32 15.84 -8.92 -0.60
C ASN A 32 16.42 -7.83 0.29
N GLU A 33 15.67 -6.74 0.46
CA GLU A 33 16.13 -5.55 1.15
C GLU A 33 15.41 -5.39 2.50
N SER A 34 16.12 -4.91 3.52
CA SER A 34 15.49 -4.54 4.79
C SER A 34 14.84 -3.16 4.72
N ILE A 35 13.93 -2.86 5.65
CA ILE A 35 13.36 -1.50 5.75
C ILE A 35 14.46 -0.45 5.98
N SER A 36 15.52 -0.80 6.73
CA SER A 36 16.66 0.09 6.98
C SER A 36 17.41 0.47 5.72
N ASP A 37 17.68 -0.54 4.88
CA ASP A 37 18.45 -0.35 3.64
C ASP A 37 17.64 0.50 2.66
N MET A 38 16.34 0.21 2.53
CA MET A 38 15.42 0.96 1.69
C MET A 38 15.36 2.42 2.13
N PHE A 39 15.21 2.66 3.44
CA PHE A 39 15.17 4.02 3.98
C PHE A 39 16.49 4.79 3.77
N THR A 40 17.62 4.10 3.82
CA THR A 40 18.94 4.69 3.57
C THR A 40 19.08 5.14 2.11
N ARG A 41 18.67 4.30 1.15
CA ARG A 41 18.64 4.67 -0.29
C ARG A 41 17.70 5.84 -0.53
N PHE A 42 16.50 5.78 0.03
CA PHE A 42 15.52 6.86 -0.06
C PHE A 42 16.10 8.19 0.44
N THR A 43 16.69 8.19 1.64
CA THR A 43 17.31 9.38 2.24
C THR A 43 18.47 9.92 1.41
N THR A 44 19.23 9.03 0.75
CA THR A 44 20.33 9.42 -0.14
C THR A 44 19.83 10.22 -1.33
N ILE A 45 18.73 9.78 -1.96
CA ILE A 45 18.09 10.49 -3.07
C ILE A 45 17.55 11.84 -2.60
N ILE A 46 16.82 11.88 -1.48
CA ILE A 46 16.24 13.11 -0.94
C ILE A 46 17.31 14.14 -0.58
N ASN A 47 18.39 13.71 0.07
CA ASN A 47 19.50 14.60 0.42
C ASN A 47 20.21 15.13 -0.83
N SER A 48 20.38 14.27 -1.85
CA SER A 48 20.97 14.69 -3.13
C SER A 48 20.12 15.74 -3.84
N LEU A 49 18.80 15.56 -3.87
CA LEU A 49 17.86 16.55 -4.41
C LEU A 49 17.89 17.86 -3.61
N LYS A 50 17.88 17.76 -2.28
CA LYS A 50 17.94 18.92 -1.38
C LYS A 50 19.21 19.75 -1.61
N ASN A 51 20.35 19.09 -1.79
CA ASN A 51 21.64 19.74 -2.09
C ASN A 51 21.63 20.45 -3.46
N LEU A 52 20.78 20.02 -4.38
CA LEU A 52 20.57 20.69 -5.68
C LEU A 52 19.48 21.77 -5.64
N GLY A 53 18.83 21.98 -4.49
CA GLY A 53 17.81 22.99 -4.29
C GLY A 53 16.37 22.51 -4.48
N LYS A 54 16.14 21.20 -4.66
CA LYS A 54 14.80 20.60 -4.74
C LYS A 54 14.47 19.87 -3.44
N SER A 55 13.52 20.38 -2.67
CA SER A 55 13.06 19.77 -1.42
C SER A 55 11.63 19.26 -1.55
N TYR A 56 11.27 18.30 -0.70
CA TYR A 56 9.90 17.79 -0.60
C TYR A 56 9.37 17.98 0.81
N HIS A 57 8.07 18.24 0.90
CA HIS A 57 7.39 18.37 2.17
C HIS A 57 7.30 17.01 2.89
N ASN A 58 7.30 17.02 4.23
CA ASN A 58 7.32 15.79 5.03
C ASN A 58 6.19 14.82 4.66
N GLN A 59 4.98 15.34 4.51
CA GLN A 59 3.80 14.56 4.10
C GLN A 59 4.03 13.80 2.78
N LYS A 60 4.67 14.44 1.78
CA LYS A 60 4.99 13.83 0.49
C LYS A 60 6.04 12.72 0.65
N LEU A 61 7.01 12.91 1.54
CA LEU A 61 8.02 11.89 1.85
C LEU A 61 7.39 10.67 2.55
N VAL A 62 6.56 10.90 3.56
CA VAL A 62 5.85 9.84 4.30
C VAL A 62 4.99 9.02 3.34
N ARG A 63 4.12 9.66 2.55
CA ARG A 63 3.28 8.97 1.57
C ARG A 63 4.11 8.18 0.55
N LYS A 64 5.22 8.75 0.10
CA LYS A 64 6.10 8.07 -0.85
C LYS A 64 6.66 6.79 -0.24
N ILE A 65 7.20 6.84 0.98
CA ILE A 65 7.73 5.64 1.66
C ILE A 65 6.64 4.58 1.79
N LEU A 66 5.44 4.94 2.24
CA LEU A 66 4.32 4.00 2.39
C LEU A 66 3.92 3.33 1.06
N ARG A 67 3.88 4.10 -0.04
CA ARG A 67 3.57 3.59 -1.39
C ARG A 67 4.65 2.66 -1.97
N CYS A 68 5.88 2.75 -1.47
CA CYS A 68 7.00 1.94 -1.96
C CYS A 68 7.08 0.55 -1.30
N LEU A 69 6.27 0.31 -0.26
CA LEU A 69 6.28 -0.95 0.48
C LEU A 69 5.55 -2.07 -0.28
N PRO A 70 6.02 -3.33 -0.17
CA PRO A 70 5.33 -4.47 -0.77
C PRO A 70 3.92 -4.67 -0.22
N LYS A 71 3.03 -5.33 -0.98
CA LYS A 71 1.61 -5.54 -0.62
C LYS A 71 1.37 -6.22 0.74
N ILE A 72 2.34 -6.99 1.25
CA ILE A 72 2.25 -7.58 2.60
C ILE A 72 2.14 -6.52 3.71
N TRP A 73 2.55 -5.28 3.44
CA TRP A 73 2.49 -4.15 4.35
C TRP A 73 1.16 -3.40 4.32
N THR A 74 0.23 -3.70 3.39
CA THR A 74 -1.03 -2.96 3.25
C THR A 74 -1.80 -2.78 4.57
N PRO A 75 -2.01 -3.81 5.42
CA PRO A 75 -2.72 -3.61 6.69
C PRO A 75 -2.04 -2.59 7.62
N LYS A 76 -0.70 -2.58 7.62
CA LYS A 76 0.09 -1.65 8.43
C LYS A 76 0.07 -0.24 7.86
N VAL A 77 0.11 -0.10 6.54
CA VAL A 77 0.00 1.18 5.84
C VAL A 77 -1.35 1.83 6.14
N THR A 78 -2.46 1.10 5.94
CA THR A 78 -3.82 1.58 6.24
C THR A 78 -3.96 2.04 7.69
N ALA A 79 -3.48 1.23 8.65
CA ALA A 79 -3.53 1.62 10.05
C ALA A 79 -2.72 2.89 10.39
N ILE A 80 -1.63 3.17 9.67
CA ILE A 80 -0.85 4.40 9.85
C ILE A 80 -1.60 5.60 9.25
N GLU A 81 -2.18 5.43 8.06
CA GLU A 81 -2.94 6.48 7.36
C GLU A 81 -4.20 6.87 8.12
N GLU A 82 -4.86 5.93 8.81
CA GLU A 82 -6.04 6.19 9.64
C GLU A 82 -5.69 6.78 11.02
N ALA A 83 -4.60 6.34 11.64
CA ALA A 83 -4.30 6.68 13.04
C ALA A 83 -3.46 7.95 13.21
N LYS A 84 -2.78 8.43 12.16
CA LYS A 84 -1.79 9.52 12.27
C LYS A 84 -1.94 10.54 11.16
N ASP A 85 -1.73 11.80 11.52
CA ASP A 85 -1.54 12.86 10.54
C ASP A 85 -0.15 12.72 9.88
N LEU A 86 -0.16 12.42 8.58
CA LEU A 86 1.04 12.21 7.77
C LEU A 86 1.90 13.48 7.64
N SER A 87 1.32 14.66 7.85
CA SER A 87 2.07 15.93 7.76
C SER A 87 3.00 16.12 8.97
N THR A 88 2.55 15.69 10.16
CA THR A 88 3.28 15.85 11.42
C THR A 88 4.11 14.63 11.82
N LEU A 89 3.88 13.46 11.20
CA LEU A 89 4.60 12.23 11.49
C LEU A 89 6.09 12.33 11.11
N PRO A 90 7.04 12.28 12.07
CA PRO A 90 8.47 12.28 11.77
C PRO A 90 8.90 10.99 11.07
N LEU A 91 9.81 11.10 10.11
CA LEU A 91 10.28 9.95 9.32
C LEU A 91 10.97 8.88 10.19
N GLU A 92 11.64 9.29 11.26
CA GLU A 92 12.31 8.39 12.21
C GLU A 92 11.28 7.56 12.99
N GLN A 93 10.14 8.16 13.36
CA GLN A 93 9.06 7.43 14.02
C GLN A 93 8.38 6.45 13.06
N LEU A 94 8.19 6.85 11.79
CA LEU A 94 7.71 5.96 10.74
C LEU A 94 8.65 4.77 10.57
N LEU A 95 9.96 5.04 10.44
CA LEU A 95 11.00 4.01 10.30
C LEU A 95 10.98 3.02 11.46
N GLY A 96 10.95 3.51 12.71
CA GLY A 96 10.88 2.66 13.90
C GLY A 96 9.63 1.78 13.94
N SER A 97 8.47 2.32 13.53
CA SER A 97 7.22 1.55 13.43
C SER A 97 7.28 0.45 12.37
N LEU A 98 7.88 0.77 11.22
CA LEU A 98 8.04 -0.20 10.13
C LEU A 98 9.03 -1.30 10.50
N MET A 99 10.20 -0.97 11.06
CA MET A 99 11.19 -1.97 11.51
C MET A 99 10.64 -2.92 12.58
N THR A 100 9.86 -2.40 13.52
CA THR A 100 9.20 -3.23 14.55
C THR A 100 8.26 -4.25 13.91
N HIS A 101 7.49 -3.82 12.90
CA HIS A 101 6.58 -4.69 12.16
C HIS A 101 7.31 -5.67 11.22
N GLU A 102 8.47 -5.29 10.67
CA GLU A 102 9.30 -6.19 9.88
C GLU A 102 9.70 -7.45 10.68
N THR A 103 10.05 -7.25 11.96
CA THR A 103 10.41 -8.34 12.88
C THR A 103 9.22 -9.26 13.14
N THR A 104 8.01 -8.72 13.29
CA THR A 104 6.81 -9.53 13.51
C THR A 104 6.39 -10.30 12.26
N ILE A 105 6.51 -9.73 11.07
CA ILE A 105 6.26 -10.42 9.78
C ILE A 105 7.19 -11.62 9.63
N LYS A 106 8.50 -11.42 9.78
CA LYS A 106 9.52 -12.48 9.66
C LYS A 106 9.24 -13.65 10.61
N ASN A 107 8.80 -13.35 11.83
CA ASN A 107 8.39 -14.38 12.80
C ASN A 107 7.13 -15.14 12.37
N HIS A 108 6.17 -14.48 11.71
CA HIS A 108 4.91 -15.09 11.31
C HIS A 108 5.00 -15.93 10.02
N GLU A 109 5.97 -15.65 9.15
CA GLU A 109 6.30 -16.45 7.96
C GLU A 109 6.81 -17.85 8.36
N HIS A 110 7.64 -17.93 9.40
CA HIS A 110 8.06 -19.20 10.01
C HIS A 110 6.90 -20.00 10.64
N VAL A 111 5.83 -19.34 11.10
CA VAL A 111 4.66 -20.00 11.72
C VAL A 111 3.67 -20.51 10.66
N LYS A 112 3.45 -19.77 9.56
CA LYS A 112 2.56 -20.21 8.47
C LYS A 112 3.09 -21.45 7.74
N ALA A 113 4.41 -21.61 7.61
CA ALA A 113 5.02 -22.83 7.06
C ALA A 113 4.76 -24.08 7.92
N LYS A 114 4.58 -23.94 9.25
CA LYS A 114 4.36 -25.05 10.18
C LYS A 114 2.89 -25.48 10.32
N LYS A 115 1.92 -24.65 9.90
CA LYS A 115 0.47 -24.93 10.06
C LYS A 115 -0.15 -25.79 8.95
N LYS A 116 0.60 -26.25 7.94
CA LYS A 116 0.12 -27.21 6.91
C LYS A 116 0.10 -28.68 7.38
N LYS A 117 -0.06 -28.94 8.68
CA LYS A 117 -0.39 -30.29 9.18
C LYS A 117 -1.87 -30.31 9.56
N THR A 118 -2.70 -30.68 8.59
CA THR A 118 -4.09 -31.10 8.77
C THR A 118 -4.17 -32.16 9.87
N ILE A 119 -4.70 -31.79 11.03
CA ILE A 119 -5.17 -32.75 12.03
C ILE A 119 -6.58 -33.18 11.61
N ALA A 120 -6.64 -34.31 10.90
CA ALA A 120 -7.89 -35.00 10.64
C ALA A 120 -8.37 -35.62 11.96
N LEU A 121 -9.44 -35.07 12.54
CA LEU A 121 -10.10 -35.62 13.72
C LEU A 121 -10.92 -36.84 13.28
N LYS A 122 -10.46 -38.04 13.62
CA LYS A 122 -11.20 -39.28 13.37
C LYS A 122 -12.14 -39.51 14.57
N ALA A 123 -13.44 -39.35 14.35
CA ALA A 123 -14.46 -39.71 15.33
C ALA A 123 -14.60 -41.23 15.39
N SER A 124 -14.28 -41.82 16.54
CA SER A 124 -14.68 -43.19 16.89
C SER A 124 -15.77 -43.10 17.95
N LYS A 125 -16.91 -43.71 17.62
CA LYS A 125 -18.09 -43.90 18.45
C LYS A 125 -17.89 -45.19 19.26
N GLU A 126 -18.19 -45.18 20.55
CA GLU A 126 -18.90 -46.26 21.27
C GLU A 126 -19.06 -45.94 22.76
N ASP A 127 -20.19 -46.43 23.28
CA ASP A 127 -20.87 -46.12 24.53
C ASP A 127 -20.22 -46.76 25.77
N SER A 128 -20.39 -46.12 26.94
CA SER A 128 -20.70 -46.84 28.19
C SER A 128 -21.10 -45.89 29.33
N GLU A 129 -22.23 -46.23 29.96
CA GLU A 129 -22.93 -45.61 31.08
C GLU A 129 -22.17 -45.56 32.41
N SER A 130 -22.57 -44.60 33.26
CA SER A 130 -22.70 -44.61 34.74
C SER A 130 -22.35 -43.22 35.29
N ASP A 131 -22.91 -42.69 36.36
CA ASP A 131 -24.14 -42.82 37.14
C ASP A 131 -24.16 -41.54 38.01
N ALA A 132 -25.34 -41.11 38.42
CA ALA A 132 -25.70 -39.77 38.84
C ALA A 132 -25.05 -39.26 40.15
N THR A 133 -24.87 -37.93 40.22
CA THR A 133 -25.08 -37.18 41.47
C THR A 133 -25.98 -35.99 41.17
N TRP A 134 -27.19 -36.04 41.73
CA TRP A 134 -28.15 -34.95 41.81
C TRP A 134 -27.55 -33.75 42.56
N ASP A 135 -27.64 -32.55 41.98
CA ASP A 135 -27.79 -31.33 42.77
C ASP A 135 -28.96 -30.53 42.19
N ASP A 136 -29.79 -30.07 43.11
CA ASP A 136 -31.19 -29.73 42.96
C ASP A 136 -31.36 -28.26 42.54
N SER A 137 -32.51 -28.00 41.93
CA SER A 137 -32.82 -26.80 41.15
C SER A 137 -33.08 -25.56 42.00
N ASP A 138 -32.85 -24.37 41.42
CA ASP A 138 -33.91 -23.35 41.46
C ASP A 138 -33.94 -22.53 40.13
N PRO A 139 -35.08 -22.52 39.42
CA PRO A 139 -35.27 -21.74 38.21
C PRO A 139 -35.93 -20.40 38.54
N SER A 140 -35.40 -19.30 37.99
CA SER A 140 -36.19 -18.09 37.80
C SER A 140 -36.15 -17.68 36.34
N SER A 141 -37.35 -17.58 35.78
CA SER A 141 -37.70 -17.31 34.40
C SER A 141 -38.11 -15.85 34.23
N SER A 142 -37.64 -15.21 33.15
CA SER A 142 -38.34 -14.21 32.31
C SER A 142 -37.34 -13.81 31.20
N GLU A 143 -37.56 -14.06 29.91
CA GLU A 143 -38.47 -13.33 28.99
C GLU A 143 -38.17 -11.82 29.04
N GLU A 144 -37.82 -11.08 27.98
CA GLU A 144 -38.07 -11.16 26.53
C GLU A 144 -36.99 -10.38 25.76
N GLU A 145 -37.10 -10.44 24.44
CA GLU A 145 -36.30 -9.74 23.42
C GLU A 145 -36.42 -8.21 23.48
N GLU A 146 -35.40 -7.50 22.97
CA GLU A 146 -35.64 -6.33 22.11
C GLU A 146 -34.42 -6.11 21.19
N SER A 147 -34.63 -6.41 19.91
CA SER A 147 -33.79 -5.96 18.81
C SER A 147 -34.20 -4.53 18.47
N ASP A 148 -33.26 -3.59 18.56
CA ASP A 148 -33.42 -2.27 17.94
C ASP A 148 -32.33 -2.06 16.89
N GLU A 149 -32.74 -2.26 15.63
CA GLU A 149 -32.06 -1.72 14.46
C GLU A 149 -31.99 -0.19 14.51
N GLU A 150 -30.81 0.36 14.80
CA GLU A 150 -30.47 1.72 14.36
C GLU A 150 -29.63 1.67 13.08
N VAL A 151 -30.32 1.57 11.94
CA VAL A 151 -29.73 1.88 10.63
C VAL A 151 -29.75 3.40 10.46
N VAL A 152 -28.73 4.08 10.97
CA VAL A 152 -28.48 5.50 10.68
C VAL A 152 -27.88 5.63 9.27
N ASN A 153 -28.75 5.82 8.29
CA ASN A 153 -28.41 6.25 6.94
C ASN A 153 -27.69 7.62 6.98
N LEU A 154 -26.36 7.62 6.98
CA LEU A 154 -25.54 8.84 6.91
C LEU A 154 -25.27 9.29 5.46
N ALA A 155 -26.31 9.24 4.61
CA ALA A 155 -26.25 9.72 3.23
C ALA A 155 -27.20 10.92 3.05
N LEU A 156 -26.89 12.08 3.65
CA LEU A 156 -27.24 13.41 3.13
C LEU A 156 -26.68 14.54 4.01
N MET A 157 -25.51 15.06 3.67
CA MET A 157 -25.23 16.49 3.87
C MET A 157 -24.62 17.02 2.58
N ALA A 158 -25.51 17.33 1.64
CA ALA A 158 -25.23 18.30 0.60
C ALA A 158 -25.05 19.66 1.29
N MET A 159 -23.84 20.19 1.23
CA MET A 159 -23.56 21.60 1.43
C MET A 159 -22.66 22.03 0.28
N GLU A 160 -23.19 22.95 -0.50
CA GLU A 160 -22.54 23.68 -1.58
C GLU A 160 -21.44 24.60 -1.04
N GLU A 161 -20.45 24.85 -1.90
CA GLU A 161 -19.52 26.01 -1.97
C GLU A 161 -18.61 26.27 -0.74
N ASP A 162 -17.30 26.45 -0.88
CA ASP A 162 -16.63 27.46 -1.71
C ASP A 162 -15.24 27.01 -2.21
N ALA A 163 -14.83 27.66 -3.30
CA ALA A 163 -13.56 27.49 -4.01
C ALA A 163 -12.30 27.64 -3.14
N SER A 164 -11.37 26.71 -3.32
CA SER A 164 -9.93 26.99 -3.19
C SER A 164 -9.20 26.36 -4.37
N GLU A 165 -8.70 27.20 -5.25
CA GLU A 165 -7.77 26.85 -6.32
C GLU A 165 -6.50 26.25 -5.68
N ASP A 166 -6.26 24.95 -5.87
CA ASP A 166 -4.96 24.36 -5.56
C ASP A 166 -4.65 23.25 -6.58
N GLU A 167 -3.42 23.29 -7.10
CA GLU A 167 -2.98 22.54 -8.29
C GLU A 167 -3.28 21.05 -8.16
N SER A 168 -4.25 20.59 -8.95
CA SER A 168 -4.58 19.18 -9.06
C SER A 168 -3.38 18.43 -9.64
N ASP A 169 -2.83 17.50 -8.85
CA ASP A 169 -2.22 16.30 -9.38
C ASP A 169 -3.14 15.81 -10.53
N ILE A 170 -2.66 15.85 -11.78
CA ILE A 170 -3.38 15.29 -12.91
C ILE A 170 -3.29 13.76 -12.75
N GLU A 171 -4.06 13.22 -11.82
CA GLU A 171 -4.38 11.81 -11.78
C GLU A 171 -5.36 11.59 -12.93
N VAL A 172 -4.83 11.20 -14.10
CA VAL A 172 -5.66 10.83 -15.25
C VAL A 172 -6.45 9.59 -14.84
N GLN A 173 -7.65 9.81 -14.32
CA GLN A 173 -8.61 8.76 -14.04
C GLN A 173 -9.16 8.30 -15.39
N PHE A 174 -8.43 7.39 -16.04
CA PHE A 174 -8.97 6.68 -17.19
C PHE A 174 -10.22 5.93 -16.74
N SER A 175 -11.32 6.15 -17.46
CA SER A 175 -12.50 5.31 -17.26
C SER A 175 -12.17 3.86 -17.62
N PHE A 176 -12.88 2.91 -17.02
CA PHE A 176 -12.75 1.49 -17.36
C PHE A 176 -12.90 1.26 -18.87
N ASP A 177 -13.82 1.97 -19.51
CA ASP A 177 -14.08 1.89 -20.95
C ASP A 177 -12.88 2.36 -21.78
N GLU A 178 -12.20 3.41 -21.34
CA GLU A 178 -11.02 3.95 -22.02
C GLU A 178 -9.82 3.01 -21.91
N LEU A 179 -9.64 2.40 -20.74
CA LEU A 179 -8.62 1.38 -20.51
C LEU A 179 -8.92 0.11 -21.33
N GLN A 180 -10.18 -0.32 -21.37
CA GLN A 180 -10.62 -1.48 -22.13
C GLN A 180 -10.41 -1.27 -23.64
N ASN A 181 -10.75 -0.09 -24.16
CA ASN A 181 -10.54 0.27 -25.55
C ASN A 181 -9.04 0.30 -25.91
N ALA A 182 -8.19 0.85 -25.03
CA ALA A 182 -6.75 0.85 -25.22
C ALA A 182 -6.17 -0.57 -25.26
N TYR A 183 -6.62 -1.45 -24.36
CA TYR A 183 -6.22 -2.85 -24.34
C TYR A 183 -6.63 -3.58 -25.63
N GLU A 184 -7.87 -3.39 -26.08
CA GLU A 184 -8.39 -4.07 -27.26
C GLU A 184 -7.67 -3.62 -28.54
N LYS A 185 -7.37 -2.32 -28.68
CA LYS A 185 -6.52 -1.81 -29.77
C LYS A 185 -5.14 -2.44 -29.78
N LEU A 186 -4.50 -2.52 -28.61
CA LEU A 186 -3.17 -3.11 -28.47
C LEU A 186 -3.17 -4.60 -28.84
N TYR A 187 -4.23 -5.32 -28.46
CA TYR A 187 -4.38 -6.74 -28.78
C TYR A 187 -4.51 -6.98 -30.29
N VAL A 188 -5.34 -6.19 -30.97
CA VAL A 188 -5.49 -6.25 -32.43
C VAL A 188 -4.17 -5.95 -33.14
N GLU A 189 -3.42 -4.95 -32.66
CA GLU A 189 -2.11 -4.63 -33.21
C GLU A 189 -1.11 -5.78 -33.02
N TYR A 190 -1.11 -6.41 -31.85
CA TYR A 190 -0.30 -7.60 -31.58
C TYR A 190 -0.61 -8.75 -32.54
N GLU A 191 -1.88 -9.08 -32.76
CA GLU A 191 -2.27 -10.13 -33.73
C GLU A 191 -1.80 -9.80 -35.15
N ASN A 192 -1.97 -8.55 -35.58
CA ASN A 192 -1.51 -8.09 -36.89
C ASN A 192 0.00 -8.25 -37.05
N VAL A 193 0.78 -7.89 -36.02
CA VAL A 193 2.23 -8.09 -36.00
C VAL A 193 2.60 -9.57 -36.03
N CYS A 194 1.87 -10.43 -35.31
CA CYS A 194 2.09 -11.88 -35.34
C CYS A 194 1.81 -12.48 -36.73
N LEU A 195 0.74 -12.07 -37.40
CA LEU A 195 0.40 -12.51 -38.74
C LEU A 195 1.43 -12.03 -39.78
N LYS A 196 1.87 -10.77 -39.66
CA LYS A 196 2.91 -10.19 -40.51
C LYS A 196 4.25 -10.92 -40.36
N ASN A 197 4.64 -11.25 -39.13
CA ASN A 197 5.86 -12.03 -38.86
C ASN A 197 5.78 -13.48 -39.39
N LYS A 198 4.61 -14.12 -39.37
CA LYS A 198 4.41 -15.44 -39.98
C LYS A 198 4.57 -15.39 -41.51
N SER A 199 4.13 -14.30 -42.14
CA SER A 199 4.22 -14.11 -43.59
C SER A 199 5.65 -13.82 -44.07
N LEU A 200 6.51 -13.26 -43.20
CA LEU A 200 7.92 -12.97 -43.48
C LEU A 200 8.85 -14.18 -43.27
N LYS A 201 8.35 -15.29 -42.71
CA LYS A 201 9.10 -16.54 -42.48
C LYS A 201 8.84 -17.61 -43.55
N LYS A 202 8.24 -17.25 -44.68
CA LYS A 202 8.12 -18.05 -45.91
C LYS A 202 8.98 -17.43 -47.01
#